data_AF-A0A7C2ZYP9-F1
#
_entry.id   AF-A0A7C2ZYP9-F1
#
_cell.length_a   1.000
_cell.length_b   1.000
_cell.length_c   1.000
_cell.angle_alpha   90.00
_cell.angle_beta   90.00
_cell.angle_gamma   90.00
#
_symmetry.space_group_name_H-M   'P 1'
#
loop_
_entity.id
_entity.type
_entity.pdbx_description
1 polymer ?
#
loop_
_entity_poly.entity_id
_entity_poly.type
_entity_poly.pdbx_seq_one_letter_code
_entity_poly.pdbx_strand_id
1 'polypeptide(L)' 'MPRRTEAAVEVLNGYRVPRAYYAYWREHPEIGLPLSDPAPDGSQLFEHAILTWEEGRVVAHHRPEAPGLAVPPG' A
#
# COMPACT_ATOMS: atom_id res chain seq x y z
N MET A 1 -25.68 -19.39 -9.29
CA MET A 1 -24.44 -18.60 -9.44
C MET A 1 -24.32 -17.69 -8.22
N PRO A 2 -23.63 -18.08 -7.13
CA PRO A 2 -23.40 -17.13 -6.04
C PRO A 2 -22.51 -16.00 -6.58
N ARG A 3 -22.94 -14.75 -6.34
CA ARG A 3 -22.27 -13.52 -6.78
C ARG A 3 -20.83 -13.55 -6.28
N ARG A 4 -19.88 -13.47 -7.24
CA ARG A 4 -18.45 -13.42 -7.00
C ARG A 4 -18.19 -12.30 -6.00
N THR A 5 -17.83 -12.72 -4.80
CA THR A 5 -17.42 -11.97 -3.62
C THR A 5 -16.94 -10.57 -3.98
N GLU A 6 -17.71 -9.54 -3.62
CA GLU A 6 -17.15 -8.20 -3.45
C GLU A 6 -15.92 -8.37 -2.57
N ALA A 7 -14.73 -8.23 -3.14
CA ALA A 7 -13.50 -8.21 -2.39
C ALA A 7 -13.67 -7.05 -1.39
N ALA A 8 -13.90 -7.35 -0.12
CA ALA A 8 -14.14 -6.32 0.88
C ALA A 8 -12.97 -5.33 0.84
N VAL A 9 -13.26 -4.10 0.42
CA VAL A 9 -12.30 -3.01 0.32
C VAL A 9 -12.44 -2.19 1.60
N GLU A 10 -11.34 -2.05 2.33
CA GLU A 10 -11.29 -1.15 3.48
C GLU A 10 -10.96 0.26 3.00
N VAL A 11 -11.45 1.30 3.67
CA VAL A 11 -11.05 2.68 3.36
C VAL A 11 -10.07 3.14 4.43
N LEU A 12 -8.85 3.46 4.00
CA LEU A 12 -7.77 3.95 4.87
C LEU A 12 -7.22 5.24 4.27
N ASN A 13 -7.12 6.29 5.09
CA ASN A 13 -6.67 7.62 4.66
C ASN A 13 -7.43 8.18 3.43
N GLY A 14 -8.71 7.84 3.28
CA GLY A 14 -9.55 8.25 2.14
C GLY A 14 -9.33 7.43 0.85
N TYR A 15 -8.47 6.42 0.88
CA TYR A 15 -8.20 5.53 -0.26
C TYR A 15 -8.74 4.13 -0.03
N ARG A 16 -9.17 3.50 -1.12
CA ARG A 16 -9.58 2.09 -1.15
C ARG A 16 -8.36 1.20 -0.98
N VAL A 17 -8.40 0.27 -0.04
CA VAL A 17 -7.32 -0.69 0.21
C VAL A 17 -7.87 -2.11 0.07
N PRO A 18 -7.32 -2.93 -0.85
CA PRO A 18 -7.67 -4.33 -0.96
C PRO A 18 -7.43 -5.05 0.35
N ARG A 19 -8.32 -5.97 0.74
CA ARG A 19 -8.22 -6.70 2.02
C ARG A 19 -6.85 -7.29 2.30
N ALA A 20 -6.19 -7.83 1.28
CA ALA A 20 -4.87 -8.43 1.47
C ALA A 20 -3.79 -7.38 1.74
N TYR A 21 -3.87 -6.19 1.12
CA TYR A 21 -2.96 -5.08 1.38
C TYR A 21 -3.22 -4.50 2.76
N TYR A 22 -4.48 -4.40 3.17
CA TYR A 22 -4.83 -3.98 4.52
C TYR A 22 -4.30 -4.97 5.57
N ALA A 23 -4.45 -6.28 5.34
CA ALA A 23 -3.91 -7.31 6.23
C ALA A 23 -2.38 -7.22 6.35
N TYR A 24 -1.67 -7.08 5.22
CA TYR A 24 -0.22 -6.91 5.17
C TYR A 24 0.21 -5.62 5.89
N TRP A 25 -0.43 -4.49 5.59
CA TRP A 25 -0.15 -3.20 6.20
C TRP A 25 -0.28 -3.21 7.73
N ARG A 26 -1.27 -3.90 8.31
CA ARG A 26 -1.41 -4.01 9.77
C ARG A 26 -0.22 -4.69 10.46
N GLU A 27 0.47 -5.57 9.74
CA GLU A 27 1.65 -6.28 10.23
C GLU A 27 2.95 -5.50 9.95
N HIS A 28 2.88 -4.48 9.09
CA HIS A 28 4.00 -3.71 8.56
C HIS A 28 3.74 -2.19 8.65
N PRO A 29 3.70 -1.61 9.87
CA PRO A 29 3.42 -0.18 10.05
C PRO A 29 4.46 0.74 9.37
N GLU A 30 5.66 0.25 9.08
CA GLU A 30 6.73 0.96 8.36
C GLU A 30 6.36 1.35 6.91
N ILE A 31 5.31 0.76 6.34
CA ILE A 31 4.80 1.10 4.99
C ILE A 31 4.18 2.51 4.96
N GLY A 32 3.67 2.98 6.10
CA GLY A 32 2.91 4.23 6.23
C GLY A 32 1.49 4.12 5.65
N LEU A 33 0.83 5.26 5.46
CA LEU A 33 -0.54 5.35 4.96
C LEU A 33 -0.61 5.21 3.42
N PRO A 34 -1.74 4.74 2.87
CA PRO A 34 -1.95 4.77 1.43
C PRO A 34 -2.06 6.20 0.93
N LEU A 35 -1.54 6.42 -0.29
CA LEU A 35 -1.53 7.71 -0.99
C LEU A 35 -2.35 7.68 -2.29
N SER A 36 -2.84 6.51 -2.69
CA SER A 36 -3.64 6.33 -3.88
C SER A 36 -4.63 5.17 -3.72
N ASP A 37 -5.66 5.16 -4.56
CA ASP A 37 -6.39 3.93 -4.85
C ASP A 37 -5.48 2.90 -5.56
N PRO A 38 -5.87 1.62 -5.63
CA PRO A 38 -5.12 0.60 -6.37
C PRO A 38 -5.16 0.90 -7.86
N ALA A 39 -4.00 0.79 -8.51
CA ALA A 39 -3.84 0.94 -9.93
C ALA A 39 -4.39 -0.29 -10.69
N PRO A 40 -4.69 -0.16 -11.99
CA PRO A 40 -5.19 -1.27 -12.81
C PRO A 40 -4.25 -2.47 -12.92
N ASP A 41 -2.95 -2.26 -12.70
CA ASP A 41 -1.93 -3.33 -12.65
C ASP A 41 -1.93 -4.09 -11.30
N GLY A 42 -2.81 -3.69 -10.38
CA GLY A 42 -2.94 -4.27 -9.06
C GLY A 42 -2.07 -3.60 -8.00
N SER A 43 -1.12 -2.74 -8.35
CA SER A 43 -0.25 -2.08 -7.38
C SER A 43 -0.99 -0.98 -6.58
N GLN A 44 -0.49 -0.65 -5.39
CA GLN A 44 -0.98 0.49 -4.62
C GLN A 44 0.17 1.24 -3.95
N LEU A 45 0.12 2.57 -4.03
CA LEU A 45 1.13 3.45 -3.45
C LEU A 45 0.83 3.76 -1.99
N PHE A 46 1.84 3.61 -1.14
CA PHE A 46 1.87 4.04 0.25
C PHE A 46 3.03 5.03 0.47
N GLU A 47 3.08 5.66 1.64
CA GLU A 47 4.10 6.66 1.98
C GLU A 47 5.54 6.16 1.78
N HIS A 48 5.83 4.92 2.21
CA HIS A 48 7.18 4.38 2.23
C HIS A 48 7.36 3.13 1.35
N ALA A 49 6.29 2.59 0.75
CA ALA A 49 6.38 1.42 -0.12
C ALA A 49 5.32 1.43 -1.23
N ILE A 50 5.52 0.58 -2.23
CA ILE A 50 4.49 0.19 -3.20
C ILE A 50 4.14 -1.26 -2.92
N LEU A 51 2.86 -1.53 -2.66
CA LEU A 51 2.37 -2.90 -2.50
C LEU A 51 1.94 -3.47 -3.85
N THR A 52 2.40 -4.67 -4.18
CA THR A 52 2.05 -5.41 -5.40
C THR A 52 1.52 -6.79 -5.04
N TRP A 53 0.78 -7.42 -5.96
CA TRP A 53 0.34 -8.80 -5.83
C TRP A 53 1.12 -9.69 -6.79
N GLU A 54 2.01 -10.50 -6.27
CA GLU A 54 2.93 -11.33 -7.05
C GLU A 54 2.82 -12.78 -6.58
N GLU A 55 2.61 -13.72 -7.50
CA GLU A 55 2.58 -15.16 -7.20
C GLU A 55 1.65 -15.57 -6.03
N GLY A 56 0.54 -14.86 -5.85
CA GLY A 56 -0.45 -15.16 -4.80
C GLY A 56 -0.14 -14.55 -3.43
N ARG A 57 0.83 -13.64 -3.34
CA ARG A 57 1.19 -12.93 -2.10
C ARG A 57 1.32 -11.42 -2.31
N VAL A 58 1.20 -10.68 -1.22
CA VAL A 58 1.53 -9.25 -1.17
C VAL A 58 3.04 -9.10 -1.06
N VAL A 59 3.62 -8.23 -1.89
CA VAL A 59 5.04 -7.87 -1.85
C VAL A 59 5.14 -6.36 -1.65
N ALA A 60 6.01 -5.93 -0.74
CA ALA A 60 6.31 -4.52 -0.53
C ALA A 60 7.63 -4.14 -1.20
N HIS A 61 7.55 -3.20 -2.13
CA HIS A 61 8.71 -2.56 -2.74
C HIS A 61 8.97 -1.24 -2.01
N HIS A 62 9.85 -1.27 -1.01
CA HIS A 62 10.20 -0.09 -0.23
C HIS A 62 10.84 0.97 -1.12
N ARG A 63 10.35 2.20 -1.02
CA ARG A 63 10.94 3.33 -1.71
C ARG A 63 12.18 3.75 -0.93
N PRO A 64 13.31 4.05 -1.58
CA PRO A 64 14.39 4.73 -0.88
C PRO A 64 13.81 6.03 -0.30
N GLU A 65 13.84 6.17 1.02
CA GLU A 65 13.62 7.47 1.63
C GLU A 65 14.53 8.43 0.89
N ALA A 66 13.95 9.47 0.29
CA ALA A 66 14.76 10.55 -0.26
C ALA A 66 15.69 10.95 0.90
N PRO A 67 17.02 10.79 0.77
CA PRO A 67 17.94 11.05 1.88
C PRO A 67 17.59 12.45 2.36
N GLY A 68 17.19 12.51 3.63
CA GLY A 68 16.53 13.66 4.23
C GLY A 68 17.21 14.92 3.74
N LEU A 69 16.41 15.86 3.22
CA LEU A 69 16.85 17.20 2.86
C LEU A 69 17.74 17.67 3.99
N ALA A 70 19.06 17.64 3.79
CA ALA A 70 20.01 18.01 4.81
C ALA A 70 19.75 19.49 5.04
N VAL A 71 19.02 19.81 6.11
CA VAL A 71 18.86 21.20 6.52
C VAL A 71 20.26 21.63 6.94
N PRO A 72 20.94 22.52 6.19
CA PRO A 72 22.24 22.97 6.62
C PRO A 72 22.07 23.68 7.97
N PRO A 73 22.98 23.47 8.94
CA PRO A 73 22.98 24.30 10.14
C PRO A 73 23.22 25.74 9.69
N GLY A 74 22.30 26.63 10.08
CA GLY A 74 22.47 28.08 10.01
C GLY A 74 23.41 28.60 11.09
#